data_AF-T2JGC7-F1
#
_entry.id   AF-T2JGC7-F1
#
_cell.length_a   1.000
_cell.length_b   1.000
_cell.length_c   1.000
_cell.angle_alpha   90.00
_cell.angle_beta   90.00
_cell.angle_gamma   90.00
#
_symmetry.space_group_name_H-M   'P 1'
#
loop_
_entity.id
_entity.type
_entity.pdbx_description
1 polymer ?
#
loop_
_entity_poly.entity_id
_entity_poly.type
_entity_poly.pdbx_seq_one_letter_code
_entity_poly.pdbx_strand_id
1 'polypeptide(L)'
;MRNQTTEINNQRQDNLQPIHLSTYTQQIQKLLHTPNTEPDQDLKLAIAIASATGRRHTEVLSKGTFTLTNHPYLLHFEGQQKKPSQDETSFDILTILPATEVMSAIESFRTIPVIAHLHGLPSSNTQVKSFNVQVNRMVIKLFQETKIVPVLREKKCFYPSS
;
A
#
# COMPACT_ATOMS: atom_id res chain seq x y z
N MET A 1 -11.41 -24.86 -9.02
CA MET A 1 -10.95 -23.56 -8.50
C MET A 1 -9.43 -23.42 -8.36
N ARG A 2 -8.68 -24.43 -7.86
CA ARG A 2 -7.20 -24.35 -7.69
C ARG A 2 -6.39 -24.24 -8.99
N ASN A 3 -6.84 -24.89 -10.07
CA ASN A 3 -6.15 -24.86 -11.37
C ASN A 3 -6.28 -23.50 -12.06
N GLN A 4 -7.47 -22.88 -12.03
CA GLN A 4 -7.70 -21.55 -12.60
C GLN A 4 -6.85 -20.45 -11.94
N THR A 5 -6.64 -20.51 -10.63
CA THR A 5 -5.77 -19.53 -9.92
C THR A 5 -4.30 -19.70 -10.27
N THR A 6 -3.87 -20.94 -10.53
CA THR A 6 -2.49 -21.27 -10.92
C THR A 6 -2.21 -20.79 -12.34
N GLU A 7 -3.12 -21.07 -13.28
CA GLU A 7 -3.03 -20.61 -14.67
C GLU A 7 -3.01 -19.08 -14.77
N ILE A 8 -3.83 -18.37 -14.00
CA ILE A 8 -3.83 -16.89 -13.96
C ILE A 8 -2.50 -16.36 -13.40
N ASN A 9 -1.95 -16.99 -12.37
CA ASN A 9 -0.67 -16.56 -11.79
C ASN A 9 0.49 -16.78 -12.78
N ASN A 10 0.48 -17.91 -13.49
CA ASN A 10 1.48 -18.20 -14.53
C ASN A 10 1.40 -17.16 -15.66
N GLN A 11 0.20 -16.88 -16.16
CA GLN A 11 0.00 -15.84 -17.18
C GLN A 11 0.49 -14.45 -16.72
N ARG A 12 0.37 -14.11 -15.44
CA ARG A 12 0.89 -12.86 -14.89
C ARG A 12 2.42 -12.82 -14.82
N GLN A 13 3.05 -13.96 -14.49
CA GLN A 13 4.51 -14.07 -14.48
C GLN A 13 5.09 -14.00 -15.89
N ASP A 14 4.42 -14.62 -16.86
CA ASP A 14 4.88 -14.65 -18.25
C ASP A 14 4.65 -13.31 -18.98
N ASN A 15 3.72 -12.47 -18.49
CA ASN A 15 3.38 -11.18 -19.10
C ASN A 15 3.74 -10.00 -18.19
N LEU A 16 5.03 -9.88 -17.85
CA LEU A 16 5.55 -8.74 -17.10
C LEU A 16 5.17 -7.43 -17.81
N GLN A 17 4.51 -6.54 -17.07
CA GLN A 17 4.18 -5.23 -17.60
C GLN A 17 5.27 -4.23 -17.19
N PRO A 18 5.90 -3.53 -18.15
CA PRO A 18 6.87 -2.50 -17.82
C PRO A 18 6.18 -1.34 -17.10
N ILE A 19 6.83 -0.83 -16.05
CA ILE A 19 6.41 0.37 -15.33
C ILE A 19 7.49 1.43 -15.52
N HIS A 20 7.07 2.64 -15.89
CA HIS A 20 7.97 3.79 -15.91
C HIS A 20 8.25 4.24 -14.47
N LEU A 21 9.41 3.83 -13.95
CA LEU A 21 9.77 4.05 -12.55
C LEU A 21 9.73 5.53 -12.17
N SER A 22 10.17 6.44 -13.05
CA SER A 22 10.11 7.89 -12.81
C SER A 22 8.68 8.38 -12.57
N THR A 23 7.74 7.99 -13.44
CA THR A 23 6.32 8.35 -13.31
C THR A 23 5.71 7.76 -12.04
N TYR A 24 6.06 6.52 -11.71
CA TYR A 24 5.59 5.85 -10.51
C TYR A 24 6.08 6.57 -9.24
N THR A 25 7.39 6.83 -9.13
CA THR A 25 7.99 7.52 -7.98
C THR A 25 7.48 8.96 -7.85
N GLN A 26 7.34 9.70 -8.95
CA GLN A 26 6.76 11.05 -8.95
C GLN A 26 5.31 11.05 -8.43
N GLN A 27 4.51 10.07 -8.83
CA GLN A 27 3.14 9.94 -8.34
C GLN A 27 3.11 9.65 -6.84
N ILE A 28 3.97 8.77 -6.34
CA ILE A 28 4.06 8.49 -4.90
C ILE A 28 4.46 9.76 -4.16
N GLN A 29 5.50 10.46 -4.63
CA GLN A 29 5.96 11.70 -4.01
C GLN A 29 4.85 12.76 -3.98
N LYS A 30 4.08 12.90 -5.07
CA LYS A 30 2.91 13.79 -5.11
C LYS A 30 1.86 13.41 -4.06
N LEU A 31 1.56 12.13 -3.92
CA LEU A 31 0.57 11.65 -2.94
C LEU A 31 1.06 11.83 -1.50
N LEU A 32 2.35 11.64 -1.26
CA LEU A 32 2.99 11.82 0.05
C LEU A 32 2.87 13.27 0.55
N HIS A 33 2.96 14.23 -0.38
CA HIS A 33 2.85 15.67 -0.09
C HIS A 33 1.42 16.21 -0.26
N THR A 34 0.40 15.35 -0.23
CA THR A 34 -1.00 15.79 -0.31
C THR A 34 -1.32 16.67 0.92
N PRO A 35 -1.76 17.93 0.73
CA PRO A 35 -2.15 18.81 1.82
C PRO A 35 -3.24 18.20 2.71
N ASN A 36 -3.24 18.56 4.00
CA ASN A 36 -4.23 18.09 4.96
C ASN A 36 -5.66 18.60 4.73
N THR A 37 -5.82 19.58 3.85
CA THR A 37 -7.11 20.14 3.44
C THR A 37 -7.75 19.40 2.27
N GLU A 38 -7.00 18.54 1.58
CA GLU A 38 -7.50 17.82 0.41
C GLU A 38 -8.42 16.65 0.80
N PRO A 39 -9.47 16.37 0.01
CA PRO A 39 -10.31 15.19 0.24
C PRO A 39 -9.50 13.91 0.07
N ASP A 40 -9.92 12.86 0.77
CA ASP A 40 -9.33 11.51 0.72
C ASP A 40 -7.83 11.48 1.08
N GLN A 41 -7.34 12.46 1.85
CA GLN A 41 -5.93 12.55 2.24
C GLN A 41 -5.45 11.27 2.95
N ASP A 42 -6.27 10.70 3.82
CA ASP A 42 -6.05 9.44 4.50
C ASP A 42 -5.80 8.30 3.49
N LEU A 43 -6.66 8.17 2.48
CA LEU A 43 -6.52 7.15 1.45
C LEU A 43 -5.27 7.38 0.60
N LYS A 44 -4.99 8.64 0.21
CA LYS A 44 -3.82 9.01 -0.60
C LYS A 44 -2.51 8.74 0.15
N LEU A 45 -2.42 9.09 1.42
CA LEU A 45 -1.24 8.83 2.26
C LEU A 45 -1.05 7.33 2.52
N ALA A 46 -2.13 6.58 2.79
CA ALA A 46 -2.05 5.13 2.95
C ALA A 46 -1.44 4.46 1.70
N ILE A 47 -1.84 4.91 0.50
CA ILE A 47 -1.30 4.41 -0.77
C ILE A 47 0.16 4.83 -0.95
N ALA A 48 0.49 6.09 -0.67
CA ALA A 48 1.85 6.60 -0.81
C ALA A 48 2.83 5.85 0.09
N ILE A 49 2.49 5.67 1.37
CA ILE A 49 3.34 4.95 2.34
C ILE A 49 3.49 3.49 1.94
N ALA A 50 2.39 2.79 1.64
CA ALA A 50 2.44 1.38 1.22
C ALA A 50 3.30 1.18 -0.03
N SER A 51 3.19 2.10 -0.98
CA SER A 51 3.97 2.07 -2.23
C SER A 51 5.45 2.41 -2.00
N ALA A 52 5.73 3.34 -1.07
CA ALA A 52 7.09 3.73 -0.71
C ALA A 52 7.84 2.62 0.04
N THR A 53 7.16 1.84 0.88
CA THR A 53 7.77 0.80 1.73
C THR A 53 7.61 -0.63 1.18
N GLY A 54 6.82 -0.82 0.11
CA GLY A 54 6.47 -2.16 -0.41
C GLY A 54 5.63 -3.00 0.56
N ARG A 55 4.97 -2.37 1.55
CA ARG A 55 4.18 -3.04 2.58
C ARG A 55 2.69 -2.99 2.24
N ARG A 56 1.89 -3.87 2.82
CA ARG A 56 0.43 -3.75 2.67
C ARG A 56 -0.03 -2.50 3.41
N HIS A 57 -0.96 -1.74 2.84
CA HIS A 57 -1.57 -0.58 3.53
C HIS A 57 -2.21 -0.99 4.88
N THR A 58 -2.67 -2.25 5.02
CA THR A 58 -3.13 -2.81 6.30
C THR A 58 -2.03 -2.94 7.36
N GLU A 59 -0.78 -3.13 6.94
CA GLU A 59 0.39 -3.14 7.83
C GLU A 59 0.83 -1.72 8.17
N VAL A 60 0.60 -0.73 7.29
CA VAL A 60 0.80 0.69 7.60
C VAL A 60 -0.16 1.17 8.69
N LEU A 61 -1.39 0.63 8.73
CA LEU A 61 -2.35 0.83 9.82
C LEU A 61 -2.00 0.08 11.11
N SER A 62 -1.02 -0.84 11.06
CA SER A 62 -0.72 -1.73 12.18
C SER A 62 0.01 -1.00 13.31
N LYS A 63 -0.05 -1.61 14.50
CA LYS A 63 0.57 -1.13 15.75
C LYS A 63 2.11 -1.04 15.72
N GLY A 64 2.75 -1.40 14.61
CA GLY A 64 4.19 -1.43 14.53
C GLY A 64 4.82 -0.04 14.62
N THR A 65 6.03 0.04 15.16
CA THR A 65 6.78 1.29 15.28
C THR A 65 7.77 1.39 14.13
N PHE A 66 7.93 2.60 13.59
CA PHE A 66 8.94 2.91 12.59
C PHE A 66 9.95 3.86 13.21
N THR A 67 11.24 3.64 12.98
CA THR A 67 12.31 4.56 13.37
C THR A 67 13.29 4.78 12.23
N LEU A 68 13.95 5.94 12.23
CA LEU A 68 15.00 6.25 11.25
C LEU A 68 16.26 5.44 11.56
N THR A 69 16.93 5.00 10.49
CA THR A 69 18.28 4.42 10.57
C THR A 69 19.32 5.46 10.15
N ASN A 70 20.60 5.08 10.18
CA ASN A 70 21.68 5.91 9.63
C ASN A 70 21.68 6.00 8.09
N HIS A 71 20.89 5.16 7.41
CA HIS A 71 20.85 5.11 5.94
C HIS A 71 19.62 5.85 5.40
N PRO A 72 19.77 6.72 4.38
CA PRO A 72 18.71 7.63 3.92
C PRO A 72 17.49 6.95 3.29
N TYR A 73 17.52 5.64 3.04
CA TYR A 73 16.44 4.85 2.41
C TYR A 73 16.09 3.58 3.21
N LEU A 74 16.46 3.54 4.50
CA LEU A 74 16.09 2.45 5.39
C LEU A 74 15.34 2.98 6.61
N LEU A 75 14.21 2.34 6.90
CA LEU A 75 13.49 2.49 8.16
C LEU A 75 13.63 1.20 8.95
N HIS A 76 13.75 1.30 10.27
CA HIS A 76 13.62 0.16 11.15
C HIS A 76 12.14 -0.04 11.51
N PHE A 77 11.66 -1.28 11.48
CA PHE A 77 10.27 -1.63 11.80
C PHE A 77 10.21 -2.69 12.89
N GLU A 78 9.35 -2.45 13.89
CA GLU A 78 9.07 -3.36 15.00
C GLU A 78 7.56 -3.61 15.14
N GLY A 79 7.14 -4.81 15.57
CA GLY A 79 5.74 -5.08 15.95
C GLY A 79 4.87 -5.85 14.92
N GLN A 80 5.46 -6.75 14.13
CA GLN A 80 4.70 -7.57 13.17
C GLN A 80 3.69 -8.51 13.87
N GLN A 81 2.40 -8.44 13.52
CA GLN A 81 1.39 -9.36 14.03
C GLN A 81 1.48 -10.75 13.37
N LYS A 82 2.43 -11.60 13.76
CA LYS A 82 2.28 -13.07 13.65
C LYS A 82 3.03 -13.85 14.74
N LYS A 83 2.20 -14.54 15.55
CA LYS A 83 2.44 -15.63 16.53
C LYS A 83 2.73 -15.21 17.99
N PRO A 84 1.93 -15.71 18.96
CA PRO A 84 2.08 -15.43 20.39
C PRO A 84 3.25 -16.19 21.06
N SER A 85 4.27 -16.60 20.30
CA SER A 85 5.27 -17.53 20.81
C SER A 85 6.72 -17.26 20.46
N GLN A 86 7.06 -16.28 19.61
CA GLN A 86 8.47 -15.97 19.32
C GLN A 86 8.62 -14.50 18.97
N ASP A 87 9.48 -13.81 19.75
CA ASP A 87 10.18 -12.55 19.52
C ASP A 87 9.48 -11.50 18.65
N GLU A 88 9.19 -10.33 19.25
CA GLU A 88 8.83 -9.13 18.52
C GLU A 88 9.82 -8.93 17.36
N THR A 89 9.34 -9.20 16.14
CA THR A 89 10.24 -9.31 14.99
C THR A 89 10.58 -7.90 14.53
N SER A 90 11.79 -7.46 14.84
CA SER A 90 12.36 -6.17 14.46
C SER A 90 13.26 -6.32 13.22
N PHE A 91 13.08 -5.50 12.20
CA PHE A 91 13.93 -5.56 11.00
C PHE A 91 13.87 -4.28 10.18
N ASP A 92 14.92 -4.07 9.38
CA ASP A 92 15.01 -2.92 8.49
C ASP A 92 14.19 -3.15 7.21
N ILE A 93 13.53 -2.10 6.75
CA ILE A 93 12.76 -2.05 5.51
C ILE A 93 13.33 -0.99 4.58
N LEU A 94 13.45 -1.35 3.30
CA LEU A 94 13.83 -0.42 2.25
C LEU A 94 12.68 0.49 1.88
N THR A 95 13.00 1.75 1.60
CA THR A 95 12.06 2.73 1.04
C THR A 95 12.55 3.23 -0.31
N ILE A 96 11.63 3.43 -1.26
CA ILE A 96 11.96 4.00 -2.58
C ILE A 96 11.95 5.54 -2.61
N LEU A 97 11.54 6.16 -1.50
CA LEU A 97 11.67 7.59 -1.21
C LEU A 97 12.55 7.78 0.03
N PRO A 98 13.11 8.98 0.27
CA PRO A 98 13.91 9.23 1.46
C PRO A 98 13.17 8.84 2.75
N ALA A 99 13.85 8.10 3.63
CA ALA A 99 13.28 7.55 4.85
C ALA A 99 12.69 8.64 5.76
N THR A 100 13.30 9.83 5.77
CA THR A 100 12.79 11.00 6.50
C THR A 100 11.44 11.49 5.98
N GLU A 101 11.25 11.52 4.66
CA GLU A 101 9.96 11.90 4.05
C GLU A 101 8.89 10.87 4.36
N VAL A 102 9.23 9.58 4.24
CA VAL A 102 8.31 8.47 4.54
C VAL A 102 7.93 8.47 6.02
N MET A 103 8.89 8.71 6.92
CA MET A 103 8.64 8.80 8.36
C MET A 103 7.69 9.95 8.71
N SER A 104 7.94 11.16 8.17
CA SER A 104 7.06 12.32 8.38
C SER A 104 5.64 12.07 7.86
N ALA A 105 5.49 11.36 6.74
CA ALA A 105 4.19 10.97 6.22
C ALA A 105 3.48 9.94 7.11
N ILE A 106 4.20 8.97 7.67
CA ILE A 106 3.66 7.99 8.63
C ILE A 106 3.16 8.69 9.90
N GLU A 107 3.95 9.62 10.44
CA GLU A 107 3.56 10.43 11.60
C GLU A 107 2.29 11.23 11.30
N SER A 108 2.28 11.96 10.18
CA SER A 108 1.12 12.74 9.74
C SER A 108 -0.12 11.87 9.55
N PHE A 109 0.03 10.72 8.89
CA PHE A 109 -1.04 9.76 8.65
C PHE A 109 -1.68 9.28 9.94
N ARG A 110 -0.89 9.00 10.99
CA ARG A 110 -1.39 8.58 12.31
C ARG A 110 -2.17 9.65 13.05
N THR A 111 -1.94 10.93 12.75
CA THR A 111 -2.71 12.04 13.36
C THR A 111 -4.09 12.24 12.75
N ILE A 112 -4.38 11.62 11.59
CA ILE A 112 -5.67 11.78 10.94
C ILE A 112 -6.75 11.10 11.80
N PRO A 113 -7.85 11.78 12.17
CA PRO A 113 -8.85 11.25 13.11
C PRO A 113 -9.41 9.87 12.74
N VAL A 114 -9.71 9.64 11.46
CA VAL A 114 -10.21 8.33 10.99
C VAL A 114 -9.17 7.23 11.17
N ILE A 115 -7.89 7.54 10.91
CA ILE A 115 -6.78 6.59 11.05
C ILE A 115 -6.49 6.30 12.51
N ALA A 116 -6.48 7.33 13.36
CA ALA A 116 -6.32 7.19 14.80
C ALA A 116 -7.40 6.27 15.41
N HIS A 117 -8.65 6.34 14.91
CA HIS A 117 -9.73 5.46 15.34
C HIS A 117 -9.55 4.00 14.86
N LEU A 118 -8.93 3.80 13.69
CA LEU A 118 -8.64 2.47 13.14
C LEU A 118 -7.40 1.83 13.79
N HIS A 119 -6.56 2.62 14.43
CA HIS A 119 -5.28 2.16 14.97
C HIS A 119 -5.47 1.01 15.98
N GLY A 120 -4.77 -0.09 15.73
CA GLY A 120 -4.77 -1.26 16.61
C GLY A 120 -5.99 -2.18 16.51
N LEU A 121 -6.96 -1.86 15.66
CA LEU A 121 -8.06 -2.76 15.33
C LEU A 121 -7.55 -3.93 14.46
N PRO A 122 -8.10 -5.14 14.63
CA PRO A 122 -7.71 -6.29 13.80
C PRO A 122 -8.20 -6.10 12.37
N SER A 123 -7.51 -6.71 11.41
CA SER A 123 -7.89 -6.67 9.98
C SER A 123 -9.26 -7.28 9.68
N SER A 124 -9.80 -8.10 10.59
CA SER A 124 -11.15 -8.65 10.52
C SER A 124 -12.25 -7.63 10.83
N ASN A 125 -11.92 -6.50 11.47
CA ASN A 125 -12.85 -5.43 11.84
C ASN A 125 -13.50 -4.80 10.59
N THR A 126 -14.80 -4.54 10.66
CA THR A 126 -15.61 -4.01 9.55
C THR A 126 -15.14 -2.62 9.08
N GLN A 127 -14.75 -1.73 10.00
CA GLN A 127 -14.26 -0.39 9.65
C GLN A 127 -12.91 -0.48 8.91
N VAL A 128 -12.00 -1.35 9.37
CA VAL A 128 -10.72 -1.61 8.69
C VAL A 128 -10.96 -2.19 7.29
N LYS A 129 -11.89 -3.14 7.15
CA LYS A 129 -12.28 -3.70 5.84
C LYS A 129 -12.84 -2.62 4.91
N SER A 130 -13.73 -1.77 5.41
CA SER A 130 -14.31 -0.66 4.62
C SER A 130 -13.24 0.30 4.13
N PHE A 131 -12.32 0.69 5.01
CA PHE A 131 -11.17 1.53 4.66
C PHE A 131 -10.32 0.88 3.56
N ASN A 132 -9.98 -0.41 3.68
CA ASN A 132 -9.20 -1.12 2.67
C ASN A 132 -9.90 -1.15 1.30
N VAL A 133 -11.23 -1.30 1.27
CA VAL A 133 -12.01 -1.22 0.03
C VAL A 133 -11.88 0.16 -0.62
N GLN A 134 -11.95 1.23 0.18
CA GLN A 134 -11.79 2.60 -0.30
C GLN A 134 -10.37 2.86 -0.81
N VAL A 135 -9.34 2.41 -0.09
CA VAL A 135 -7.94 2.45 -0.55
C VAL A 135 -7.79 1.74 -1.90
N ASN A 136 -8.32 0.53 -2.04
CA ASN A 136 -8.21 -0.23 -3.29
C ASN A 136 -8.90 0.50 -4.47
N ARG A 137 -10.08 1.09 -4.25
CA ARG A 137 -10.75 1.91 -5.28
C ARG A 137 -9.89 3.12 -5.67
N MET A 138 -9.27 3.77 -4.69
CA MET A 138 -8.39 4.91 -4.93
C MET A 138 -7.10 4.51 -5.67
N VAL A 139 -6.54 3.33 -5.40
CA VAL A 139 -5.41 2.77 -6.18
C VAL A 139 -5.78 2.60 -7.65
N ILE A 140 -6.97 2.04 -7.94
CA ILE A 140 -7.45 1.87 -9.32
C ILE A 140 -7.50 3.24 -10.02
N LYS A 141 -8.16 4.23 -9.39
CA LYS A 141 -8.29 5.58 -9.93
C LYS A 141 -6.95 6.28 -10.17
N LEU A 142 -6.02 6.19 -9.20
CA LEU A 142 -4.77 6.96 -9.23
C LEU A 142 -3.66 6.31 -10.05
N PHE A 143 -3.66 4.98 -10.19
CA PHE A 143 -2.55 4.25 -10.84
C PHE A 143 -2.99 3.47 -12.08
N GLN A 144 -4.17 2.84 -12.07
CA GLN A 144 -4.61 1.99 -13.19
C GLN A 144 -5.29 2.80 -14.28
N GLU A 145 -6.25 3.66 -13.92
CA GLU A 145 -6.97 4.51 -14.87
C GLU A 145 -6.03 5.56 -15.52
N THR A 146 -5.04 6.03 -14.76
CA THR A 146 -3.97 6.92 -15.24
C THR A 146 -2.88 6.20 -16.03
N LYS A 147 -2.95 4.86 -16.14
CA LYS A 147 -1.99 3.99 -16.85
C LYS A 147 -0.56 4.04 -16.29
N ILE A 148 -0.36 4.52 -15.07
CA ILE A 148 0.93 4.48 -14.37
C ILE A 148 1.31 3.02 -14.08
N VAL A 149 0.33 2.23 -13.64
CA VAL A 149 0.46 0.78 -13.48
C VAL A 149 -0.51 0.13 -14.47
N PRO A 150 -0.03 -0.40 -15.61
CA PRO A 150 -0.87 -1.08 -16.57
C PRO A 150 -1.48 -2.35 -15.95
N VAL A 151 -2.79 -2.50 -16.10
CA VAL A 151 -3.49 -3.74 -15.72
C VAL A 151 -3.47 -4.65 -16.93
N LEU A 152 -3.08 -5.90 -16.71
CA LEU A 152 -3.26 -6.95 -17.71
C LEU A 152 -4.75 -7.02 -18.06
N ARG A 153 -5.10 -6.68 -19.31
CA ARG A 153 -6.47 -6.85 -19.80
C ARG A 153 -6.82 -8.32 -19.70
N GLU A 154 -7.68 -8.66 -18.75
CA GLU A 154 -8.41 -9.92 -18.81
C GLU A 154 -9.14 -9.91 -20.17
N LYS A 155 -8.89 -10.91 -21.03
CA LYS A 155 -9.82 -11.19 -22.13
C LYS A 155 -11.18 -11.41 -21.46
N LYS A 156 -12.10 -10.44 -21.56
CA LYS A 156 -13.51 -10.68 -21.25
C LYS A 156 -13.92 -11.92 -22.06
N CYS A 157 -14.29 -13.00 -21.37
CA CYS A 157 -15.01 -14.09 -22.02
C CYS A 157 -16.22 -13.48 -22.71
N PHE A 158 -16.31 -13.72 -24.02
CA PHE A 158 -17.50 -13.49 -24.82
C PHE A 158 -18.71 -14.09 -24.08
N TYR A 159 -19.70 -13.26 -23.75
CA TYR A 159 -21.06 -13.78 -23.59
C TYR A 159 -21.67 -13.79 -24.99
N PRO A 160 -22.07 -14.94 -25.54
CA PRO A 160 -22.90 -14.94 -26.73
C PRO A 160 -24.26 -14.35 -26.35
N SER A 161 -24.69 -13.34 -27.10
CA SER A 161 -26.06 -12.86 -27.10
C SER A 161 -26.95 -14.01 -27.58
N SER A 162 -27.95 -14.36 -26.77
CA SER A 162 -29.12 -15.15 -27.19
C SER A 162 -30.35 -14.25 -27.12
#